data_AF-A0A1S4E0G4-F1
#
_entry.id   AF-A0A1S4E0G4-F1
#
_cell.length_a   1.000
_cell.length_b   1.000
_cell.length_c   1.000
_cell.angle_alpha   90.00
_cell.angle_beta   90.00
_cell.angle_gamma   90.00
#
_symmetry.space_group_name_H-M   'P 1'
#
loop_
_entity.id
_entity.type
_entity.pdbx_description
1 polymer ?
#
loop_
_entity_poly.entity_id
_entity_poly.type
_entity_poly.pdbx_seq_one_letter_code
_entity_poly.pdbx_strand_id
1 'polypeptide(L)'
;MNPLLLRQWGRAASPFPPYSRLRTFRSDAALEAIARAAQDRVPNLVLYNYPSFSGAFSALFAHLFHTRLRLPSLILPFSSVAPLRVEDFYVDGLERCYFLDFLGPKGFAAAFSRRPTCEVLCFDHRKSSLPHITPMEDCPKNLSIRVNLEKSSSTAVYEYFSSRLVDMETPCGPVADLLELKDRSRIEMVLKYIEDGDLRRWNLPDIRAFNIGLSEWRSKLNCITNPYMYEQLLEMNSLELIAKGTDFIASRENAANKFLDKSFKIRLGRGLYGECLAVRADGNSNLSDEIGKQLSMRSVAAGLSTSGL
;
A
#
# COMPACT_ATOMS: atom_id res chain seq x y z
N MET A 1 -22.16 -43.90 25.21
CA MET A 1 -21.97 -42.96 26.32
C MET A 1 -20.79 -42.06 25.99
N ASN A 2 -21.04 -40.75 25.91
CA ASN A 2 -20.07 -39.65 25.75
C ASN A 2 -19.17 -39.52 27.02
N PRO A 3 -18.08 -38.70 27.08
CA PRO A 3 -17.65 -37.67 26.11
C PRO A 3 -16.11 -37.43 25.90
N LEU A 4 -15.82 -36.70 24.81
CA LEU A 4 -14.91 -35.54 24.65
C LEU A 4 -13.49 -35.53 25.24
N LEU A 5 -12.50 -35.30 24.37
CA LEU A 5 -11.38 -34.36 24.61
C LEU A 5 -10.86 -33.83 23.26
N LEU A 6 -11.58 -32.86 22.69
CA LEU A 6 -11.02 -31.97 21.67
C LEU A 6 -9.96 -31.09 22.33
N ARG A 7 -8.68 -31.28 21.97
CA ARG A 7 -7.63 -30.31 22.29
C ARG A 7 -7.86 -29.05 21.45
N GLN A 8 -8.36 -28.00 22.09
CA GLN A 8 -8.33 -26.65 21.58
C GLN A 8 -6.88 -26.21 21.41
N TRP A 9 -6.45 -25.95 20.17
CA TRP A 9 -5.28 -25.12 19.93
C TRP A 9 -5.66 -23.66 20.23
N GLY A 10 -5.10 -23.15 21.33
CA GLY A 10 -5.18 -21.74 21.68
C GLY A 10 -4.58 -20.89 20.56
N ARG A 11 -5.37 -19.93 20.07
CA ARG A 11 -4.89 -18.87 19.20
C ARG A 11 -3.77 -18.11 19.91
N ALA A 12 -2.55 -18.22 19.40
CA ALA A 12 -1.45 -17.37 19.80
C ALA A 12 -1.81 -15.92 19.45
N ALA A 13 -1.81 -15.06 20.47
CA ALA A 13 -2.01 -13.63 20.30
C ALA A 13 -0.85 -13.06 19.47
N SER A 14 -1.19 -12.45 18.33
CA SER A 14 -0.24 -11.64 17.56
C SER A 14 0.29 -10.49 18.42
N PRO A 15 1.56 -10.08 18.29
CA PRO A 15 2.14 -8.98 19.07
C PRO A 15 1.66 -7.58 18.63
N PHE A 16 0.61 -7.51 17.82
CA PHE A 16 -0.04 -6.26 17.50
C PHE A 16 -1.03 -5.91 18.63
N PRO A 17 -1.11 -4.64 19.06
CA PRO A 17 -2.08 -4.24 20.07
C PRO A 17 -3.47 -4.70 19.64
N PRO A 18 -4.35 -5.11 20.57
CA PRO A 18 -5.72 -5.44 20.23
C PRO A 18 -6.27 -4.25 19.43
N TYR A 19 -6.83 -4.51 18.25
CA TYR A 19 -7.54 -3.54 17.43
C TYR A 19 -8.75 -3.01 18.21
N SER A 20 -8.50 -2.18 19.23
CA SER A 20 -9.50 -1.52 20.03
C SER A 20 -9.97 -0.31 19.23
N ARG A 21 -11.22 -0.42 18.77
CA ARG A 21 -11.93 0.44 17.80
C ARG A 21 -11.49 0.18 16.37
N LEU A 22 -12.30 -0.59 15.64
CA LEU A 22 -12.36 -0.53 14.18
C LEU A 22 -12.46 0.95 13.79
N ARG A 23 -11.33 1.57 13.38
CA ARG A 23 -11.36 2.87 12.73
C ARG A 23 -12.04 2.62 11.39
N THR A 24 -13.33 2.93 11.30
CA THR A 24 -14.07 2.87 10.05
C THR A 24 -13.56 3.97 9.13
N PHE A 25 -13.33 3.66 7.85
CA PHE A 25 -12.90 4.67 6.87
C PHE A 25 -14.00 5.68 6.55
N ARG A 26 -15.26 5.24 6.69
CA ARG A 26 -16.41 6.11 6.92
C ARG A 26 -16.37 6.65 8.35
N SER A 27 -15.42 7.53 8.63
CA SER A 27 -15.29 8.24 9.91
C SER A 27 -16.10 9.54 9.89
N ASP A 28 -16.42 10.09 11.07
CA ASP A 28 -17.11 11.38 11.16
C ASP A 28 -16.34 12.49 10.43
N ALA A 29 -15.01 12.47 10.50
CA ALA A 29 -14.15 13.41 9.78
C ALA A 29 -14.25 13.27 8.26
N ALA A 30 -14.34 12.04 7.74
CA ALA A 30 -14.54 11.82 6.30
C ALA A 30 -15.93 12.28 5.84
N LEU A 31 -16.98 12.01 6.64
CA LEU A 31 -18.34 12.45 6.35
C LEU A 31 -18.47 13.97 6.43
N GLU A 32 -17.80 14.62 7.38
CA GLU A 32 -17.75 16.08 7.48
C GLU A 32 -17.03 16.70 6.26
N ALA A 33 -15.90 16.12 5.83
CA ALA A 33 -15.21 16.58 4.62
C ALA A 33 -16.09 16.47 3.36
N ILE A 34 -16.86 15.38 3.24
CA ILE A 34 -17.85 15.20 2.18
C ILE A 34 -18.94 16.26 2.26
N ALA A 35 -19.51 16.50 3.45
CA ALA A 35 -20.57 17.49 3.63
C ALA A 35 -20.10 18.91 3.29
N ARG A 36 -18.88 19.29 3.67
CA ARG A 36 -18.29 20.59 3.30
C ARG A 36 -18.07 20.70 1.79
N ALA A 37 -17.50 19.67 1.17
CA ALA A 37 -17.31 19.64 -0.28
C ALA A 37 -18.65 19.73 -1.05
N ALA A 38 -19.72 19.15 -0.50
CA ALA A 38 -21.07 19.26 -1.04
C ALA A 38 -21.60 20.70 -0.99
N GLN A 39 -21.41 21.38 0.16
CA GLN A 39 -21.80 22.78 0.34
C GLN A 39 -21.05 23.70 -0.62
N ASP A 40 -19.75 23.46 -0.80
CA ASP A 40 -18.88 24.23 -1.69
C ASP A 40 -19.02 23.83 -3.17
N ARG A 41 -19.86 22.83 -3.49
CA ARG A 41 -20.07 22.27 -4.84
C ARG A 41 -18.76 21.88 -5.53
N VAL A 42 -17.89 21.19 -4.81
CA VAL A 42 -16.59 20.74 -5.31
C VAL A 42 -16.78 19.77 -6.49
N PRO A 43 -16.24 20.09 -7.69
CA PRO A 43 -16.53 19.31 -8.89
C PRO A 43 -15.66 18.06 -9.05
N ASN A 44 -14.53 17.96 -8.35
CA ASN A 44 -13.60 16.85 -8.49
C ASN A 44 -13.52 16.01 -7.20
N LEU A 45 -13.79 14.71 -7.30
CA LEU A 45 -13.61 13.73 -6.23
C LEU A 45 -12.43 12.81 -6.56
N VAL A 46 -11.54 12.59 -5.60
CA VAL A 46 -10.43 11.63 -5.70
C VAL A 46 -10.53 10.64 -4.56
N LEU A 47 -10.70 9.37 -4.90
CA LEU A 47 -10.62 8.27 -3.96
C LEU A 47 -9.34 7.50 -4.24
N TYR A 48 -8.59 7.12 -3.21
CA TYR A 48 -7.39 6.31 -3.37
C TYR A 48 -7.37 5.10 -2.44
N ASN A 49 -6.81 3.99 -2.90
CA ASN A 49 -6.71 2.77 -2.13
C ASN A 49 -5.81 2.96 -0.90
N TYR A 50 -6.36 2.78 0.30
CA TYR A 50 -5.65 2.84 1.56
C TYR A 50 -5.59 1.45 2.21
N PRO A 51 -4.46 1.05 2.84
CA PRO A 51 -3.20 1.79 3.03
C PRO A 51 -2.14 1.46 1.96
N SER A 52 -2.46 1.68 0.68
CA SER A 52 -1.51 1.43 -0.42
C SER A 52 -0.58 2.62 -0.63
N PHE A 53 0.72 2.35 -0.81
CA PHE A 53 1.67 3.37 -1.24
C PHE A 53 1.41 3.81 -2.68
N SER A 54 1.08 2.87 -3.57
CA SER A 54 0.64 3.18 -4.94
C SER A 54 -0.54 4.15 -4.91
N GLY A 55 -1.57 3.85 -4.10
CA GLY A 55 -2.73 4.73 -3.91
C GLY A 55 -2.37 6.10 -3.33
N ALA A 56 -1.53 6.16 -2.29
CA ALA A 56 -1.13 7.41 -1.66
C ALA A 56 -0.30 8.32 -2.60
N PHE A 57 0.63 7.76 -3.38
CA PHE A 57 1.37 8.50 -4.40
C PHE A 57 0.47 8.94 -5.55
N SER A 58 -0.46 8.09 -6.01
CA SER A 58 -1.48 8.53 -6.97
C SER A 58 -2.29 9.72 -6.44
N ALA A 59 -2.67 9.70 -5.15
CA ALA A 59 -3.38 10.81 -4.51
C ALA A 59 -2.51 12.08 -4.42
N LEU A 60 -1.20 11.95 -4.18
CA LEU A 60 -0.25 13.06 -4.24
C LEU A 60 -0.24 13.70 -5.63
N PHE A 61 -0.15 12.91 -6.70
CA PHE A 61 -0.14 13.46 -8.06
C PHE A 61 -1.45 14.16 -8.43
N ALA A 62 -2.59 13.60 -7.99
CA ALA A 62 -3.87 14.26 -8.12
C ALA A 62 -3.92 15.59 -7.34
N HIS A 63 -3.41 15.61 -6.11
CA HIS A 63 -3.33 16.80 -5.27
C HIS A 63 -2.50 17.91 -5.93
N LEU A 64 -1.30 17.57 -6.43
CA LEU A 64 -0.42 18.50 -7.12
C LEU A 64 -1.07 19.09 -8.38
N PHE A 65 -1.70 18.25 -9.20
CA PHE A 65 -2.37 18.66 -10.42
C PHE A 65 -3.52 19.65 -10.14
N HIS A 66 -4.42 19.30 -9.22
CA HIS A 66 -5.57 20.15 -8.90
C HIS A 66 -5.14 21.45 -8.22
N THR A 67 -4.15 21.39 -7.32
CA THR A 67 -3.62 22.60 -6.65
C THR A 67 -2.98 23.55 -7.64
N ARG A 68 -2.18 23.04 -8.60
CA ARG A 68 -1.55 23.83 -9.66
C ARG A 68 -2.57 24.61 -10.47
N LEU A 69 -3.60 23.91 -10.93
CA LEU A 69 -4.63 24.47 -11.79
C LEU A 69 -5.71 25.24 -11.00
N ARG A 70 -5.57 25.33 -9.67
CA ARG A 70 -6.55 25.93 -8.75
C ARG A 70 -7.95 25.32 -8.93
N LEU A 71 -8.01 24.02 -9.19
CA LEU A 71 -9.24 23.26 -9.33
C LEU A 71 -9.64 22.70 -7.96
N PRO A 72 -10.83 23.03 -7.43
CA PRO A 72 -11.30 22.46 -6.18
C PRO A 72 -11.42 20.94 -6.30
N SER A 73 -10.88 20.20 -5.32
CA SER A 73 -11.01 18.75 -5.26
C SER A 73 -11.14 18.25 -3.82
N LEU A 74 -11.91 17.19 -3.64
CA LEU A 74 -12.01 16.42 -2.41
C LEU A 74 -11.21 15.13 -2.56
N ILE A 75 -10.18 14.93 -1.75
CA ILE A 75 -9.35 13.73 -1.78
C ILE A 75 -9.56 12.91 -0.50
N LEU A 76 -9.94 11.64 -0.64
CA LEU A 76 -10.25 10.77 0.49
C LEU A 76 -9.59 9.39 0.36
N PRO A 77 -9.10 8.82 1.49
CA PRO A 77 -8.71 7.42 1.52
C PRO A 77 -9.93 6.52 1.39
N PHE A 78 -9.81 5.47 0.60
CA PHE A 78 -10.81 4.43 0.42
C PHE A 78 -10.26 3.09 0.90
N SER A 79 -11.04 2.36 1.69
CA SER A 79 -10.73 1.00 2.08
C SER A 79 -11.90 0.08 1.77
N SER A 80 -11.60 -1.16 1.38
CA SER A 80 -12.59 -2.22 1.23
C SER A 80 -13.21 -2.64 2.58
N VAL A 81 -12.59 -2.26 3.70
CA VAL A 81 -13.09 -2.52 5.06
C VAL A 81 -13.94 -1.33 5.50
N ALA A 82 -15.27 -1.48 5.48
CA ALA A 82 -16.26 -0.42 5.72
C ALA A 82 -16.15 0.77 4.73
N PRO A 83 -16.40 0.53 3.43
CA PRO A 83 -16.19 1.53 2.37
C PRO A 83 -17.18 2.69 2.47
N LEU A 84 -16.75 3.85 1.96
CA LEU A 84 -17.65 4.95 1.60
C LEU A 84 -18.63 4.45 0.54
N ARG A 85 -19.88 4.89 0.64
CA ARG A 85 -20.95 4.45 -0.24
C ARG A 85 -21.19 5.49 -1.34
N VAL A 86 -21.79 5.07 -2.44
CA VAL A 86 -22.11 5.98 -3.56
C VAL A 86 -23.06 7.09 -3.10
N GLU A 87 -23.96 6.75 -2.17
CA GLU A 87 -24.94 7.65 -1.57
C GLU A 87 -24.29 8.72 -0.71
N ASP A 88 -23.11 8.45 -0.12
CA ASP A 88 -22.37 9.46 0.64
C ASP A 88 -21.95 10.63 -0.28
N PHE A 89 -21.84 10.42 -1.59
CA PHE A 89 -21.40 11.43 -2.56
C PHE A 89 -22.51 11.97 -3.46
N TYR A 90 -23.79 11.76 -3.13
CA TYR A 90 -24.90 12.23 -3.98
C TYR A 90 -25.11 13.74 -3.84
N VAL A 91 -24.22 14.50 -4.49
CA VAL A 91 -24.12 15.96 -4.39
C VAL A 91 -24.18 16.58 -5.78
N ASP A 92 -24.86 17.73 -5.90
CA ASP A 92 -24.93 18.49 -7.14
C ASP A 92 -23.57 19.10 -7.49
N GLY A 93 -23.22 19.12 -8.78
CA GLY A 93 -22.01 19.75 -9.29
C GLY A 93 -20.78 18.84 -9.39
N LEU A 94 -20.89 17.55 -9.05
CA LEU A 94 -19.79 16.60 -9.26
C LEU A 94 -19.57 16.32 -10.77
N GLU A 95 -18.39 16.67 -11.26
CA GLU A 95 -18.01 16.58 -12.68
C GLU A 95 -16.98 15.47 -12.96
N ARG A 96 -16.04 15.23 -12.05
CA ARG A 96 -15.01 14.19 -12.22
C ARG A 96 -14.76 13.38 -10.97
N CYS A 97 -14.62 12.08 -11.12
CA CYS A 97 -14.22 11.13 -10.09
C CYS A 97 -12.96 10.37 -10.52
N TYR A 98 -11.95 10.34 -9.66
CA TYR A 98 -10.73 9.58 -9.86
C TYR A 98 -10.64 8.46 -8.83
N PHE A 99 -10.59 7.20 -9.26
CA PHE A 99 -10.36 6.04 -8.40
C PHE A 99 -8.93 5.55 -8.63
N LEU A 100 -8.10 5.68 -7.60
CA LEU A 100 -6.66 5.56 -7.72
C LEU A 100 -6.15 4.32 -6.98
N ASP A 101 -5.55 3.38 -7.72
CA ASP A 101 -5.08 2.07 -7.24
C ASP A 101 -6.20 1.13 -6.79
N PHE A 102 -7.42 1.29 -7.33
CA PHE A 102 -8.54 0.36 -7.15
C PHE A 102 -9.70 0.66 -8.11
N LEU A 103 -10.57 -0.33 -8.32
CA LEU A 103 -11.84 -0.20 -9.07
C LEU A 103 -13.09 -0.13 -8.17
N GLY A 104 -12.93 -0.43 -6.88
CA GLY A 104 -14.03 -0.55 -5.92
C GLY A 104 -14.78 -1.89 -6.02
N PRO A 105 -15.82 -2.08 -5.18
CA PRO A 105 -16.73 -3.22 -5.29
C PRO A 105 -17.41 -3.29 -6.66
N LYS A 106 -17.91 -4.48 -7.05
CA LYS A 106 -18.60 -4.67 -8.33
C LYS A 106 -19.76 -3.67 -8.46
N GLY A 107 -19.77 -2.91 -9.56
CA GLY A 107 -20.80 -1.89 -9.85
C GLY A 107 -20.57 -0.53 -9.18
N PHE A 108 -19.55 -0.38 -8.32
CA PHE A 108 -19.26 0.86 -7.62
C PHE A 108 -18.93 2.00 -8.59
N ALA A 109 -17.92 1.84 -9.46
CA ALA A 109 -17.56 2.85 -10.46
C ALA A 109 -18.70 3.14 -11.45
N ALA A 110 -19.42 2.10 -11.87
CA ALA A 110 -20.57 2.25 -12.76
C ALA A 110 -21.72 3.04 -12.13
N ALA A 111 -21.88 3.00 -10.80
CA ALA A 111 -22.90 3.77 -10.11
C ALA A 111 -22.60 5.29 -10.13
N PHE A 112 -21.32 5.68 -10.04
CA PHE A 112 -20.92 7.08 -10.20
C PHE A 112 -21.13 7.57 -11.64
N SER A 113 -20.82 6.72 -12.63
CA SER A 113 -20.97 7.06 -14.04
C SER A 113 -22.43 7.06 -14.53
N ARG A 114 -23.42 6.66 -13.71
CA ARG A 114 -24.83 6.89 -14.07
C ARG A 114 -25.23 8.36 -13.97
N ARG A 115 -24.40 9.20 -13.36
CA ARG A 115 -24.65 10.64 -13.25
C ARG A 115 -24.28 11.31 -14.58
N PRO A 116 -25.20 12.05 -15.23
CA PRO A 116 -25.01 12.53 -16.60
C PRO A 116 -23.77 13.39 -16.83
N THR A 117 -23.35 14.13 -15.80
CA THR A 117 -22.25 15.10 -15.86
C THR A 117 -20.94 14.58 -15.29
N CYS A 118 -20.91 13.40 -14.67
CA CYS A 118 -19.75 12.92 -13.93
C CYS A 118 -18.91 11.97 -14.79
N GLU A 119 -17.70 12.38 -15.16
CA GLU A 119 -16.66 11.52 -15.73
C GLU A 119 -15.99 10.71 -14.61
N VAL A 120 -15.83 9.40 -14.79
CA VAL A 120 -15.20 8.51 -13.82
C VAL A 120 -13.97 7.87 -14.45
N LEU A 121 -12.80 8.09 -13.85
CA LEU A 121 -11.53 7.51 -14.28
C LEU A 121 -10.98 6.60 -13.19
N CYS A 122 -10.74 5.34 -13.54
CA CYS A 122 -10.22 4.34 -12.61
C CYS A 122 -8.84 3.88 -13.06
N PHE A 123 -7.91 3.77 -12.12
CA PHE A 123 -6.55 3.25 -12.31
C PHE A 123 -6.32 2.07 -11.38
N ASP A 124 -5.87 0.95 -11.93
CA ASP A 124 -5.40 -0.20 -11.15
C ASP A 124 -4.26 -0.90 -11.91
N HIS A 125 -3.51 -1.74 -11.23
CA HIS A 125 -2.44 -2.55 -11.84
C HIS A 125 -2.57 -4.03 -11.49
N ARG A 126 -3.55 -4.40 -10.65
CA ARG A 126 -3.67 -5.76 -10.14
C ARG A 126 -4.46 -6.63 -11.12
N LYS A 127 -3.93 -7.83 -11.38
CA LYS A 127 -4.63 -8.88 -12.14
C LYS A 127 -5.98 -9.26 -11.51
N SER A 128 -6.09 -9.16 -10.18
CA SER A 128 -7.35 -9.41 -9.44
C SER A 128 -8.46 -8.41 -9.78
N SER A 129 -8.14 -7.29 -10.42
CA SER A 129 -9.11 -6.26 -10.78
C SER A 129 -9.77 -6.52 -12.14
N LEU A 130 -9.20 -7.39 -12.99
CA LEU A 130 -9.76 -7.74 -14.29
C LEU A 130 -11.22 -8.25 -14.24
N PRO A 131 -11.63 -9.12 -13.28
CA PRO A 131 -13.02 -9.57 -13.19
C PRO A 131 -14.02 -8.48 -12.79
N HIS A 132 -13.54 -7.33 -12.29
CA HIS A 132 -14.37 -6.19 -11.91
C HIS A 132 -14.57 -5.19 -13.06
N ILE A 133 -13.88 -5.39 -14.18
CA ILE A 133 -14.04 -4.57 -15.38
C ILE A 133 -15.36 -4.94 -16.04
N THR A 134 -16.22 -3.95 -16.24
CA THR A 134 -17.42 -4.10 -17.06
C THR A 134 -17.01 -4.38 -18.51
N PRO A 135 -17.60 -5.38 -19.21
CA PRO A 135 -17.36 -5.59 -20.63
C PRO A 135 -17.52 -4.28 -21.42
N MET A 136 -16.68 -4.03 -22.42
CA MET A 136 -16.67 -2.75 -23.16
C MET A 136 -18.04 -2.37 -23.72
N GLU A 137 -18.83 -3.37 -24.14
CA GLU A 137 -20.17 -3.21 -24.71
C GLU A 137 -21.19 -2.66 -23.71
N ASP A 138 -20.99 -2.91 -22.42
CA ASP A 138 -21.86 -2.48 -21.31
C ASP A 138 -21.27 -1.29 -20.53
N CYS A 139 -20.13 -0.76 -20.95
CA CYS A 139 -19.43 0.30 -20.21
C CYS A 139 -20.08 1.67 -20.48
N PRO A 140 -20.50 2.41 -19.43
CA PRO A 140 -20.99 3.77 -19.59
C PRO A 140 -19.96 4.66 -20.28
N LYS A 141 -20.38 5.54 -21.21
CA LYS A 141 -19.48 6.41 -21.99
C LYS A 141 -18.58 7.30 -21.15
N ASN A 142 -19.03 7.67 -19.96
CA ASN A 142 -18.35 8.50 -18.99
C ASN A 142 -17.52 7.69 -17.97
N LEU A 143 -17.32 6.39 -18.18
CA LEU A 143 -16.46 5.53 -17.36
C LEU A 143 -15.23 5.08 -18.16
N SER A 144 -14.04 5.49 -17.72
CA SER A 144 -12.76 5.07 -18.25
C SER A 144 -12.02 4.21 -17.22
N ILE A 145 -11.84 2.92 -17.51
CA ILE A 145 -11.09 1.99 -16.66
C ILE A 145 -9.73 1.72 -17.30
N ARG A 146 -8.66 2.01 -16.56
CA ARG A 146 -7.26 1.86 -17.00
C ARG A 146 -6.55 0.88 -16.08
N VAL A 147 -6.53 -0.40 -16.49
CA VAL A 147 -5.77 -1.44 -15.78
C VAL A 147 -4.47 -1.71 -16.53
N ASN A 148 -3.33 -1.44 -15.90
CA ASN A 148 -2.00 -1.65 -16.48
C ASN A 148 -1.23 -2.71 -15.69
N LEU A 149 -0.99 -3.88 -16.28
CA LEU A 149 -0.28 -4.97 -15.60
C LEU A 149 1.25 -4.82 -15.63
N GLU A 150 1.77 -3.88 -16.42
CA GLU A 150 3.20 -3.65 -16.64
C GLU A 150 3.76 -2.45 -15.88
N LYS A 151 2.90 -1.60 -15.32
CA LYS A 151 3.26 -0.42 -14.54
C LYS A 151 2.40 -0.33 -13.28
N SER A 152 2.97 0.22 -12.21
CA SER A 152 2.19 0.48 -10.99
C SER A 152 1.12 1.54 -11.23
N SER A 153 0.08 1.56 -10.39
CA SER A 153 -0.94 2.61 -10.45
C SER A 153 -0.37 3.99 -10.15
N SER A 154 0.61 4.10 -9.22
CA SER A 154 1.30 5.36 -8.99
C SER A 154 2.04 5.88 -10.23
N THR A 155 2.76 5.03 -10.96
CA THR A 155 3.45 5.41 -12.20
C THR A 155 2.47 5.84 -13.28
N ALA A 156 1.41 5.05 -13.52
CA ALA A 156 0.41 5.36 -14.54
C ALA A 156 -0.35 6.66 -14.25
N VAL A 157 -0.63 6.95 -12.98
CA VAL A 157 -1.30 8.19 -12.56
C VAL A 157 -0.37 9.40 -12.65
N TYR A 158 0.92 9.24 -12.31
CA TYR A 158 1.93 10.27 -12.51
C TYR A 158 2.03 10.69 -13.98
N GLU A 159 2.15 9.70 -14.88
CA GLU A 159 2.18 9.93 -16.33
C GLU A 159 0.90 10.61 -16.82
N TYR A 160 -0.27 10.12 -16.37
CA TYR A 160 -1.56 10.69 -16.75
C TYR A 160 -1.70 12.18 -16.38
N PHE A 161 -1.44 12.53 -15.12
CA PHE A 161 -1.58 13.93 -14.68
C PHE A 161 -0.49 14.82 -15.27
N SER A 162 0.72 14.30 -15.52
CA SER A 162 1.77 15.05 -16.21
C SER A 162 1.37 15.38 -17.65
N SER A 163 0.85 14.40 -18.41
CA SER A 163 0.35 14.66 -19.77
C SER A 163 -0.86 15.60 -19.78
N ARG A 164 -1.83 15.38 -18.88
CA ARG A 164 -3.02 16.23 -18.76
C ARG A 164 -2.69 17.69 -18.46
N LEU A 165 -1.62 17.91 -17.70
CA LEU A 165 -1.18 19.25 -17.32
C LEU A 165 -0.65 20.02 -18.53
N VAL A 166 0.14 19.34 -19.38
CA VAL A 166 0.62 19.89 -20.65
C VAL A 166 -0.55 20.24 -21.58
N ASP A 167 -1.58 19.40 -21.65
CA ASP A 167 -2.76 19.65 -22.49
C ASP A 167 -3.61 20.85 -22.02
N MET A 168 -3.58 21.17 -20.72
CA MET A 168 -4.42 22.18 -20.09
C MET A 168 -3.70 23.52 -19.89
N GLU A 169 -2.38 23.54 -19.81
CA GLU A 169 -1.61 24.78 -19.75
C GLU A 169 -1.60 25.47 -21.12
N THR A 170 -2.03 26.73 -21.15
CA THR A 170 -2.02 27.54 -22.37
C THR A 170 -0.59 27.71 -22.91
N PRO A 171 -0.37 27.74 -24.25
CA PRO A 171 0.96 27.78 -24.89
C PRO A 171 1.87 28.96 -24.54
N CYS A 172 1.40 29.92 -23.74
CA CYS A 172 2.06 31.20 -23.48
C CYS A 172 2.81 31.26 -22.14
N GLY A 173 2.81 30.18 -21.35
CA GLY A 173 3.57 30.06 -20.10
C GLY A 173 4.64 28.96 -20.17
N PRO A 174 5.66 29.00 -19.29
CA PRO A 174 6.58 27.87 -19.15
C PRO A 174 5.77 26.63 -18.73
N VAL A 175 5.88 25.54 -19.50
CA VAL A 175 5.25 24.25 -19.18
C VAL A 175 5.74 23.82 -17.80
N ALA A 176 4.85 23.81 -16.83
CA ALA A 176 5.22 23.50 -15.47
C ALA A 176 5.10 21.98 -15.24
N ASP A 177 6.22 21.31 -15.02
CA ASP A 177 6.29 19.88 -14.68
C ASP A 177 5.45 19.57 -13.44
N LEU A 178 4.74 18.42 -13.39
CA LEU A 178 3.89 18.05 -12.25
C LEU A 178 4.64 18.08 -10.90
N LEU A 179 5.88 17.59 -10.92
CA LEU A 179 6.84 17.64 -9.81
C LEU A 179 7.85 18.77 -10.04
N GLU A 180 8.26 19.43 -8.96
CA GLU A 180 9.37 20.37 -9.03
C GLU A 180 10.68 19.65 -9.42
N LEU A 181 11.53 20.34 -10.19
CA LEU A 181 12.81 19.79 -10.68
C LEU A 181 13.67 19.21 -9.55
N LYS A 182 13.65 19.85 -8.37
CA LYS A 182 14.40 19.44 -7.18
C LYS A 182 13.93 18.10 -6.59
N ASP A 183 12.65 17.77 -6.77
CA ASP A 183 12.01 16.59 -6.17
C ASP A 183 11.87 15.44 -7.17
N ARG A 184 11.82 15.75 -8.47
CA ARG A 184 11.54 14.80 -9.55
C ARG A 184 12.39 13.54 -9.50
N SER A 185 13.71 13.65 -9.50
CA SER A 185 14.60 12.49 -9.53
C SER A 185 14.47 11.60 -8.29
N ARG A 186 14.26 12.21 -7.12
CA ARG A 186 14.09 11.52 -5.84
C ARG A 186 12.76 10.77 -5.80
N ILE A 187 11.67 11.42 -6.17
CA ILE A 187 10.34 10.79 -6.20
C ILE A 187 10.27 9.71 -7.28
N GLU A 188 10.83 9.94 -8.48
CA GLU A 188 10.90 8.92 -9.52
C GLU A 188 11.66 7.66 -9.06
N MET A 189 12.71 7.81 -8.24
CA MET A 189 13.39 6.67 -7.64
C MET A 189 12.50 5.93 -6.64
N VAL A 190 11.80 6.64 -5.76
CA VAL A 190 10.84 6.02 -4.82
C VAL A 190 9.75 5.26 -5.58
N LEU A 191 9.21 5.84 -6.67
CA LEU A 191 8.22 5.18 -7.53
C LEU A 191 8.76 3.88 -8.15
N LYS A 192 10.01 3.86 -8.62
CA LYS A 192 10.64 2.64 -9.16
C LYS A 192 10.67 1.51 -8.13
N TYR A 193 11.02 1.82 -6.88
CA TYR A 193 11.01 0.83 -5.79
C TYR A 193 9.60 0.34 -5.44
N ILE A 194 8.62 1.25 -5.40
CA ILE A 194 7.21 0.88 -5.18
C ILE A 194 6.72 -0.02 -6.30
N GLU A 195 6.99 0.33 -7.56
CA GLU A 195 6.58 -0.44 -8.72
C GLU A 195 7.22 -1.84 -8.75
N ASP A 196 8.50 -1.96 -8.40
CA ASP A 196 9.19 -3.26 -8.33
C ASP A 196 8.52 -4.21 -7.32
N GLY A 197 8.03 -3.68 -6.19
CA GLY A 197 7.26 -4.42 -5.19
C GLY A 197 5.82 -4.73 -5.62
N ASP A 198 5.09 -3.72 -6.13
CA ASP A 198 3.70 -3.85 -6.58
C ASP A 198 3.56 -4.90 -7.69
N LEU A 199 4.52 -4.92 -8.63
CA LEU A 199 4.56 -5.87 -9.74
C LEU A 199 5.27 -7.18 -9.39
N ARG A 200 5.74 -7.33 -8.15
CA ARG A 200 6.43 -8.53 -7.63
C ARG A 200 7.64 -8.94 -8.45
N ARG A 201 8.37 -7.94 -8.96
CA ARG A 201 9.60 -8.12 -9.75
C ARG A 201 10.78 -8.43 -8.83
N TRP A 202 10.90 -7.70 -7.73
CA TRP A 202 11.98 -7.87 -6.73
C TRP A 202 13.39 -7.73 -7.33
N ASN A 203 13.54 -6.90 -8.37
CA ASN A 203 14.79 -6.77 -9.12
C ASN A 203 15.71 -5.68 -8.58
N LEU A 204 15.16 -4.69 -7.86
CA LEU A 204 15.97 -3.57 -7.39
C LEU A 204 16.87 -3.97 -6.21
N PRO A 205 18.09 -3.41 -6.12
CA PRO A 205 18.99 -3.68 -5.00
C PRO A 205 18.33 -3.24 -3.70
N ASP A 206 18.58 -3.98 -2.62
CA ASP A 206 18.08 -3.66 -1.28
C ASP A 206 16.54 -3.50 -1.18
N ILE A 207 15.78 -4.04 -2.15
CA ILE A 207 14.31 -3.95 -2.17
C ILE A 207 13.65 -4.45 -0.88
N ARG A 208 14.24 -5.45 -0.21
CA ARG A 208 13.78 -5.93 1.10
C ARG A 208 13.94 -4.85 2.17
N ALA A 209 15.10 -4.20 2.25
CA ALA A 209 15.36 -3.12 3.19
C ALA A 209 14.44 -1.93 2.91
N PHE A 210 14.34 -1.50 1.64
CA PHE A 210 13.41 -0.46 1.22
C PHE A 210 11.97 -0.74 1.71
N ASN A 211 11.44 -1.94 1.44
CA ASN A 211 10.07 -2.29 1.83
C ASN A 211 9.85 -2.32 3.35
N ILE A 212 10.87 -2.71 4.12
CA ILE A 212 10.82 -2.64 5.59
C ILE A 212 10.78 -1.19 6.05
N GLY A 213 11.70 -0.35 5.57
CA GLY A 213 11.72 1.08 5.91
C GLY A 213 10.44 1.80 5.51
N LEU A 214 9.88 1.43 4.36
CA LEU A 214 8.60 1.96 3.87
C LEU A 214 7.42 1.49 4.74
N SER A 215 7.44 0.25 5.25
CA SER A 215 6.30 -0.35 5.97
C SER A 215 5.80 0.46 7.18
N GLU A 216 6.68 1.16 7.87
CA GLU A 216 6.34 2.00 9.03
C GLU A 216 5.45 3.20 8.64
N TRP A 217 5.51 3.63 7.38
CA TRP A 217 4.73 4.75 6.88
C TRP A 217 3.28 4.41 6.58
N ARG A 218 2.89 3.13 6.55
CA ARG A 218 1.51 2.72 6.18
C ARG A 218 0.43 3.40 7.01
N SER A 219 0.68 3.59 8.31
CA SER A 219 -0.26 4.23 9.23
C SER A 219 -0.44 5.74 8.98
N LYS A 220 0.48 6.36 8.24
CA LYS A 220 0.51 7.80 7.94
C LYS A 220 -0.15 8.16 6.60
N LEU A 221 -0.60 7.16 5.83
CA LEU A 221 -1.14 7.36 4.48
C LEU A 221 -2.61 7.80 4.43
N ASN A 222 -3.17 8.25 5.55
CA ASN A 222 -4.56 8.73 5.61
C ASN A 222 -4.54 10.26 5.64
N CYS A 223 -4.90 10.90 4.52
CA CYS A 223 -4.88 12.37 4.38
C CYS A 223 -5.88 13.10 5.30
N ILE A 224 -6.91 12.42 5.80
CA ILE A 224 -7.87 13.01 6.74
C ILE A 224 -7.26 13.12 8.13
N THR A 225 -6.54 12.08 8.58
CA THR A 225 -5.94 12.06 9.91
C THR A 225 -4.50 12.60 9.94
N ASN A 226 -3.87 12.71 8.77
CA ASN A 226 -2.51 13.24 8.60
C ASN A 226 -2.54 14.40 7.59
N PRO A 227 -2.66 15.66 8.04
CA PRO A 227 -2.73 16.81 7.15
C PRO A 227 -1.42 17.06 6.39
N TYR A 228 -0.29 16.53 6.88
CA TYR A 228 1.03 16.68 6.26
C TYR A 228 1.42 15.50 5.36
N MET A 229 0.45 14.67 4.97
CA MET A 229 0.73 13.44 4.22
C MET A 229 1.44 13.75 2.89
N TYR A 230 1.02 14.79 2.17
CA TYR A 230 1.56 15.08 0.84
C TYR A 230 2.98 15.62 0.91
N GLU A 231 3.27 16.51 1.86
CA GLU A 231 4.60 17.03 2.14
C GLU A 231 5.54 15.90 2.56
N GLN A 232 5.08 15.00 3.43
CA GLN A 232 5.86 13.84 3.85
C GLN A 232 6.15 12.87 2.70
N LEU A 233 5.16 12.60 1.83
CA LEU A 233 5.37 11.79 0.62
C LEU A 233 6.36 12.48 -0.33
N LEU A 234 6.24 13.81 -0.46
CA LEU A 234 7.17 14.62 -1.24
C LEU A 234 8.56 14.66 -0.65
N GLU A 235 8.78 14.42 0.63
CA GLU A 235 10.12 14.37 1.25
C GLU A 235 10.76 12.98 1.22
N MET A 236 10.00 11.92 0.91
CA MET A 236 10.50 10.54 0.93
C MET A 236 11.73 10.34 0.05
N ASN A 237 12.72 9.61 0.58
CA ASN A 237 13.95 9.29 -0.12
C ASN A 237 14.22 7.78 -0.06
N SER A 238 14.52 7.16 -1.21
CA SER A 238 14.78 5.72 -1.27
C SER A 238 16.01 5.30 -0.47
N LEU A 239 17.07 6.11 -0.42
CA LEU A 239 18.30 5.81 0.34
C LEU A 239 18.04 5.83 1.85
N GLU A 240 17.25 6.79 2.33
CA GLU A 240 16.88 6.87 3.75
C GLU A 240 15.98 5.69 4.16
N LEU A 241 15.03 5.31 3.30
CA LEU A 241 14.18 4.14 3.52
C LEU A 241 14.99 2.85 3.53
N ILE A 242 15.97 2.70 2.64
CA ILE A 242 16.89 1.57 2.62
C ILE A 242 17.75 1.55 3.89
N ALA A 243 18.38 2.66 4.25
CA ALA A 243 19.22 2.76 5.44
C ALA A 243 18.44 2.33 6.69
N LYS A 244 17.23 2.88 6.87
CA LYS A 244 16.34 2.52 7.96
C LYS A 244 15.96 1.04 7.96
N GLY A 245 15.66 0.48 6.79
CA GLY A 245 15.36 -0.94 6.64
C GLY A 245 16.56 -1.83 7.00
N THR A 246 17.75 -1.43 6.59
CA THR A 246 19.02 -2.11 6.90
C THR A 246 19.30 -2.07 8.40
N ASP A 247 19.13 -0.93 9.05
CA ASP A 247 19.28 -0.78 10.50
C ASP A 247 18.30 -1.70 11.26
N PHE A 248 17.05 -1.78 10.77
CA PHE A 248 16.04 -2.67 11.34
C PHE A 248 16.41 -4.16 11.17
N ILE A 249 16.87 -4.55 9.97
CA ILE A 249 17.34 -5.92 9.71
C ILE A 249 18.51 -6.26 10.64
N ALA A 250 19.52 -5.38 10.71
CA ALA A 250 20.70 -5.57 11.55
C ALA A 250 20.33 -5.69 13.03
N SER A 251 19.41 -4.85 13.52
CA SER A 251 18.89 -4.93 14.88
C SER A 251 18.22 -6.28 15.18
N ARG A 252 17.40 -6.79 14.25
CA ARG A 252 16.76 -8.11 14.39
C ARG A 252 17.76 -9.26 14.35
N GLU A 253 18.73 -9.22 13.45
CA GLU A 253 19.81 -10.21 13.37
C GLU A 253 20.65 -10.22 14.65
N ASN A 254 21.01 -9.05 15.17
CA ASN A 254 21.71 -8.92 16.45
C ASN A 254 20.88 -9.46 17.63
N ALA A 255 19.57 -9.19 17.65
CA ALA A 255 18.67 -9.74 18.66
C ALA A 255 18.57 -11.27 18.57
N ALA A 256 18.45 -11.83 17.37
CA ALA A 256 18.42 -13.27 17.14
C ALA A 256 19.75 -13.95 17.54
N ASN A 257 20.89 -13.31 17.24
CA ASN A 257 22.21 -13.85 17.56
C ASN A 257 22.42 -14.09 19.07
N LYS A 258 21.80 -13.28 19.95
CA LYS A 258 21.85 -13.48 21.40
C LYS A 258 21.26 -14.81 21.87
N PHE A 259 20.36 -15.42 21.09
CA PHE A 259 19.81 -16.74 21.40
C PHE A 259 20.78 -17.86 21.04
N LEU A 260 21.56 -17.67 19.99
CA LEU A 260 22.40 -18.73 19.42
C LEU A 260 23.54 -19.16 20.36
N ASP A 261 23.93 -18.31 21.31
CA ASP A 261 24.87 -18.64 22.38
C ASP A 261 24.37 -19.79 23.28
N LYS A 262 23.06 -20.03 23.30
CA LYS A 262 22.40 -21.11 24.04
C LYS A 262 21.93 -22.23 23.13
N SER A 263 22.42 -22.29 21.89
CA SER A 263 22.06 -23.36 20.97
C SER A 263 22.61 -24.70 21.44
N PHE A 264 21.83 -25.76 21.22
CA PHE A 264 22.19 -27.13 21.56
C PHE A 264 21.81 -28.07 20.43
N LYS A 265 22.50 -29.21 20.36
CA LYS A 265 22.31 -30.19 19.30
C LYS A 265 21.09 -31.06 19.58
N ILE A 266 20.28 -31.30 18.56
CA ILE A 266 19.15 -32.22 18.61
C ILE A 266 19.25 -33.28 17.51
N ARG A 267 18.67 -34.46 17.78
CA ARG A 267 18.56 -35.56 16.80
C ARG A 267 17.15 -35.57 16.23
N LEU A 268 17.04 -35.44 14.91
CA LEU A 268 15.76 -35.47 14.22
C LEU A 268 15.34 -36.92 13.97
N GLY A 269 14.10 -37.28 14.30
CA GLY A 269 13.56 -38.64 14.10
C GLY A 269 14.39 -39.74 14.78
N ARG A 270 14.84 -39.52 16.02
CA ARG A 270 15.75 -40.43 16.75
C ARG A 270 17.11 -40.63 16.05
N GLY A 271 17.51 -39.72 15.16
CA GLY A 271 18.77 -39.76 14.40
C GLY A 271 18.60 -40.19 12.93
N LEU A 272 17.41 -40.64 12.53
CA LEU A 272 17.13 -41.06 11.16
C LEU A 272 17.23 -39.91 10.14
N TYR A 273 16.98 -38.67 10.58
CA TYR A 273 17.00 -37.48 9.73
C TYR A 273 18.20 -36.56 10.03
N GLY A 274 19.24 -37.09 10.69
CA GLY A 274 20.42 -36.32 11.05
C GLY A 274 20.25 -35.49 12.33
N GLU A 275 21.14 -34.50 12.45
CA GLU A 275 21.27 -33.68 13.65
C GLU A 275 21.32 -32.21 13.24
N CYS A 276 20.79 -31.31 14.06
CA CYS A 276 20.86 -29.87 13.84
C CYS A 276 20.96 -29.11 15.17
N LEU A 277 21.28 -27.81 15.10
CA LEU A 277 21.20 -26.92 16.24
C LEU A 277 19.76 -26.46 16.46
N ALA A 278 19.36 -26.41 17.73
CA ALA A 278 18.11 -25.84 18.18
C ALA A 278 18.35 -24.87 19.33
N VAL A 279 17.41 -23.97 19.56
CA VAL A 279 17.40 -23.09 20.72
C VAL A 279 15.99 -22.98 21.27
N ARG A 280 15.86 -22.80 22.59
CA ARG A 280 14.60 -22.37 23.19
C ARG A 280 14.46 -20.86 23.03
N ALA A 281 13.47 -20.44 22.24
CA ALA A 281 13.14 -19.04 21.99
C ALA A 281 11.78 -18.65 22.61
N ASP A 282 11.51 -19.15 23.82
CA ASP A 282 10.22 -18.95 24.50
C ASP A 282 9.89 -17.46 24.61
N GLY A 283 8.66 -17.08 24.24
CA GLY A 283 8.19 -15.69 24.26
C GLY A 283 8.74 -14.77 23.16
N ASN A 284 9.57 -15.27 22.22
CA ASN A 284 10.21 -14.47 21.17
C ASN A 284 9.80 -14.91 19.76
N SER A 285 8.50 -15.16 19.58
CA SER A 285 7.93 -15.60 18.29
C SER A 285 8.14 -14.58 17.16
N ASN A 286 8.35 -13.32 17.51
CA ASN A 286 8.63 -12.25 16.54
C ASN A 286 10.02 -12.33 15.91
N LEU A 287 10.95 -13.17 16.41
CA LEU A 287 12.29 -13.38 15.87
C LEU A 287 12.50 -14.79 15.30
N SER A 288 11.42 -15.59 15.16
CA SER A 288 11.50 -16.99 14.74
C SER A 288 12.25 -17.17 13.42
N ASP A 289 11.99 -16.27 12.47
CA ASP A 289 12.52 -16.36 11.12
C ASP A 289 14.03 -16.09 11.12
N GLU A 290 14.49 -15.05 11.81
CA GLU A 290 15.91 -14.74 11.95
C GLU A 290 16.65 -15.82 12.76
N ILE A 291 16.05 -16.30 13.85
CA ILE A 291 16.62 -17.38 14.66
C ILE A 291 16.76 -18.65 13.81
N GLY A 292 15.72 -19.03 13.06
CA GLY A 292 15.73 -20.20 12.20
C GLY A 292 16.80 -20.12 11.12
N LYS A 293 16.90 -18.98 10.42
CA LYS A 293 17.91 -18.74 9.39
C LYS A 293 19.33 -18.87 9.96
N GLN A 294 19.60 -18.25 11.11
CA GLN A 294 20.93 -18.28 11.71
C GLN A 294 21.28 -19.67 12.29
N LEU A 295 20.31 -20.38 12.87
CA LEU A 295 20.51 -21.77 13.32
C LEU A 295 20.83 -22.70 12.15
N SER A 296 20.16 -22.53 11.00
CA SER A 296 20.45 -23.30 9.80
C SER A 296 21.89 -23.07 9.34
N MET A 297 22.31 -21.80 9.24
CA MET A 297 23.68 -21.45 8.84
C MET A 297 24.73 -22.01 9.81
N ARG A 298 24.53 -21.88 11.12
CA ARG A 298 25.45 -22.43 12.14
C ARG A 298 25.47 -23.96 12.16
N SER A 299 24.34 -24.61 11.90
CA SER A 299 24.28 -26.08 11.81
C SER A 299 25.14 -26.59 10.67
N VAL A 300 25.01 -25.99 9.48
CA VAL A 300 25.85 -26.32 8.31
C VAL A 300 27.32 -26.05 8.60
N ALA A 301 27.66 -24.89 9.20
CA ALA A 301 29.04 -24.55 9.56
C ALA A 301 29.65 -25.53 10.59
N ALA A 302 28.84 -26.13 11.45
CA ALA A 302 29.23 -27.15 12.40
C ALA A 302 29.28 -28.58 11.81
N GLY A 303 29.09 -28.73 10.49
CA GLY A 303 29.06 -30.03 9.81
C GLY A 303 27.84 -30.88 10.12
N LEU A 304 26.76 -30.28 10.63
CA LEU A 304 25.51 -30.96 10.93
C LEU A 304 24.63 -30.99 9.67
N SER A 305 24.11 -32.16 9.31
CA SER A 305 23.32 -32.35 8.09
C SER A 305 21.92 -31.74 8.21
N THR A 306 21.70 -30.61 7.55
CA THR A 306 20.38 -30.02 7.34
C THR A 306 19.77 -30.53 6.04
N SER A 307 19.46 -31.82 5.96
CA SER A 307 18.59 -32.29 4.88
C SER A 307 17.14 -32.00 5.26
N GLY A 308 16.72 -30.74 5.05
CA GLY A 308 15.31 -30.30 5.09
C GLY A 308 14.79 -29.89 6.46
N LEU A 309 14.87 -28.60 6.76
CA LEU A 309 13.91 -27.86 7.59
C LEU A 309 13.55 -26.56 6.85
#